data_AF-A0A497ATP1-F1
#
_entry.id   AF-A0A497ATP1-F1
#
_cell.length_a   1.000
_cell.length_b   1.000
_cell.length_c   1.000
_cell.angle_alpha   90.00
_cell.angle_beta   90.00
_cell.angle_gamma   90.00
#
_symmetry.space_group_name_H-M   'P 1'
#
loop_
_entity.id
_entity.type
_entity.pdbx_description
1 polymer ?
#
loop_
_entity_poly.entity_id
_entity_poly.type
_entity_poly.pdbx_seq_one_letter_code
_entity_poly.pdbx_strand_id
1 'polypeptide(L)'
;DVNTLLGAQNSDGGWGFDLDYGSDVYHTTLALSALKTAGVSDLTVTNAISYIASQQYPDGSFGLAEESKSIYLTSLVVQTLHKFSGTSSVINSAIQWLLTKQNPDGGFGQPSSTIFETSHACMALYDVDPTTPAIQDALDYLSANQEPNGSFADDIYLTAVAAQGLKTATIDTSLYAGLNLFGYQVEVPAGYTSYDMIADLGGEDEVEKIQRYDPATGSFETTFYESGVPVGDIFDIVSGEGYLVYMKVEKTVSQVGRIVSVSIQLEPGLNVVAIPCVPLGYSSYDMLRYLGSPDEVSSIQKFDKETGAFQTTAYFDSQPSGINFDIVNGEAYLIHMKVAKKVDFPMEAIEVDYVISKGESVSDSRNFQGDSDLLDQAAYYTETQIGVPDFVTYTTTGISRVSDTDIEVSFSIEVSSTAPEGIYEFQVEYGLLDSENNPLEPLTNNIFSFRIKVVP
;
A
#
# COMPACT_ATOMS: atom_id res chain seq x y z
N ASP A 1 -2.20 28.26 -10.32
CA ASP A 1 -3.65 28.55 -10.22
C ASP A 1 -4.34 28.03 -11.47
N VAL A 2 -5.55 27.49 -11.36
CA VAL A 2 -6.30 26.89 -12.48
C VAL A 2 -6.61 27.93 -13.56
N ASN A 3 -6.95 29.17 -13.16
CA ASN A 3 -7.26 30.22 -14.13
C ASN A 3 -6.03 30.61 -14.97
N THR A 4 -4.83 30.59 -14.37
CA THR A 4 -3.57 30.80 -15.10
C THR A 4 -3.38 29.75 -16.18
N LEU A 5 -3.65 28.47 -15.86
CA LEU A 5 -3.50 27.37 -16.81
C LEU A 5 -4.53 27.47 -17.95
N LEU A 6 -5.79 27.80 -17.62
CA LEU A 6 -6.84 28.03 -18.62
C LEU A 6 -6.51 29.20 -19.55
N GLY A 7 -5.98 30.30 -19.01
CA GLY A 7 -5.60 31.49 -19.78
C GLY A 7 -4.33 31.31 -20.63
N ALA A 8 -3.56 30.24 -20.40
CA ALA A 8 -2.33 29.93 -21.11
C ALA A 8 -2.54 29.01 -22.33
N GLN A 9 -3.77 28.54 -22.59
CA GLN A 9 -4.04 27.69 -23.76
C GLN A 9 -3.84 28.49 -25.05
N ASN A 10 -3.03 27.95 -25.97
CA ASN A 10 -2.83 28.52 -27.29
C ASN A 10 -4.08 28.33 -28.17
N SER A 11 -4.16 29.10 -29.26
CA SER A 11 -5.33 29.07 -30.16
C SER A 11 -5.55 27.72 -30.87
N ASP A 12 -4.53 26.86 -30.90
CA ASP A 12 -4.61 25.50 -31.44
C ASP A 12 -5.11 24.46 -30.42
N GLY A 13 -5.38 24.88 -29.17
CA GLY A 13 -5.86 24.03 -28.09
C GLY A 13 -4.74 23.41 -27.23
N GLY A 14 -3.48 23.64 -27.56
CA GLY A 14 -2.35 23.11 -26.80
C GLY A 14 -1.72 24.11 -25.82
N TRP A 15 -0.69 23.64 -25.12
CA TRP A 15 0.20 24.43 -24.26
C TRP A 15 1.64 24.18 -24.66
N GLY A 16 2.46 25.24 -24.56
CA GLY A 16 3.91 25.14 -24.59
C GLY A 16 4.51 25.23 -23.18
N PHE A 17 5.84 25.28 -23.12
CA PHE A 17 6.58 25.42 -21.86
C PHE A 17 6.19 26.68 -21.05
N ASP A 18 5.90 27.79 -21.74
CA ASP A 18 5.47 29.06 -21.15
C ASP A 18 4.55 29.82 -22.14
N LEU A 19 3.98 30.97 -21.73
CA LEU A 19 2.99 31.75 -22.49
C LEU A 19 3.44 32.16 -23.90
N ASP A 20 4.74 32.32 -24.14
CA ASP A 20 5.31 32.73 -25.42
C ASP A 20 5.74 31.55 -26.30
N TYR A 21 5.52 30.31 -25.84
CA TYR A 21 5.94 29.10 -26.55
C TYR A 21 4.79 28.46 -27.33
N GLY A 22 5.12 27.96 -28.51
CA GLY A 22 4.20 27.14 -29.30
C GLY A 22 3.82 25.86 -28.56
N SER A 23 2.64 25.34 -28.87
CA SER A 23 2.13 24.12 -28.26
C SER A 23 2.99 22.92 -28.59
N ASP A 24 3.16 22.03 -27.60
CA ASP A 24 3.73 20.70 -27.80
C ASP A 24 2.93 19.63 -27.03
N VAL A 25 3.10 18.38 -27.45
CA VAL A 25 2.35 17.24 -26.89
C VAL A 25 2.67 17.05 -25.40
N TYR A 26 3.91 17.28 -24.97
CA TYR A 26 4.32 17.03 -23.58
C TYR A 26 3.63 18.00 -22.62
N HIS A 27 3.79 19.30 -22.84
CA HIS A 27 3.17 20.32 -21.99
C HIS A 27 1.65 20.30 -22.09
N THR A 28 1.10 20.05 -23.27
CA THR A 28 -0.36 19.89 -23.43
C THR A 28 -0.89 18.70 -22.62
N THR A 29 -0.17 17.57 -22.61
CA THR A 29 -0.58 16.39 -21.83
C THR A 29 -0.49 16.65 -20.33
N LEU A 30 0.56 17.35 -19.86
CA LEU A 30 0.69 17.75 -18.45
C LEU A 30 -0.43 18.72 -18.04
N ALA A 31 -0.73 19.73 -18.87
CA ALA A 31 -1.81 20.68 -18.64
C ALA A 31 -3.16 19.95 -18.55
N LEU A 32 -3.43 19.03 -19.49
CA LEU A 32 -4.65 18.23 -19.51
C LEU A 32 -4.80 17.36 -18.25
N SER A 33 -3.72 16.73 -17.80
CA SER A 33 -3.70 15.95 -16.55
C SER A 33 -3.98 16.81 -15.31
N ALA A 34 -3.40 18.01 -15.25
CA ALA A 34 -3.67 18.97 -14.18
C ALA A 34 -5.12 19.46 -14.18
N LEU A 35 -5.68 19.75 -15.36
CA LEU A 35 -7.09 20.14 -15.51
C LEU A 35 -8.05 19.03 -15.07
N LYS A 36 -7.74 17.76 -15.40
CA LYS A 36 -8.51 16.60 -14.90
C LYS A 36 -8.51 16.55 -13.37
N THR A 37 -7.34 16.70 -12.75
CA THR A 37 -7.18 16.69 -11.29
C THR A 37 -7.95 17.83 -10.64
N ALA A 38 -8.02 19.00 -11.30
CA ALA A 38 -8.79 20.15 -10.84
C ALA A 38 -10.31 20.04 -11.11
N GLY A 39 -10.79 18.95 -11.72
CA GLY A 39 -12.21 18.73 -12.02
C GLY A 39 -12.76 19.58 -13.18
N VAL A 40 -11.89 20.14 -14.01
CA VAL A 40 -12.30 20.93 -15.19
C VAL A 40 -12.78 20.00 -16.31
N SER A 41 -13.87 20.37 -16.97
CA SER A 41 -14.50 19.56 -18.03
C SER A 41 -15.09 20.40 -19.19
N ASP A 42 -14.64 21.64 -19.34
CA ASP A 42 -15.15 22.57 -20.36
C ASP A 42 -14.46 22.39 -21.74
N LEU A 43 -14.72 23.32 -22.66
CA LEU A 43 -14.19 23.30 -24.02
C LEU A 43 -12.65 23.30 -24.07
N THR A 44 -11.99 23.85 -23.06
CA THR A 44 -10.51 23.88 -22.94
C THR A 44 -9.97 22.45 -22.96
N VAL A 45 -10.62 21.53 -22.24
CA VAL A 45 -10.27 20.11 -22.20
C VAL A 45 -10.51 19.43 -23.55
N THR A 46 -11.64 19.72 -24.21
CA THR A 46 -11.94 19.15 -25.53
C THR A 46 -10.93 19.61 -26.59
N ASN A 47 -10.52 20.88 -26.54
CA ASN A 47 -9.51 21.44 -27.44
C ASN A 47 -8.14 20.78 -27.21
N ALA A 48 -7.75 20.55 -25.96
CA ALA A 48 -6.51 19.86 -25.59
C ALA A 48 -6.47 18.43 -26.15
N ILE A 49 -7.55 17.67 -25.97
CA ILE A 49 -7.68 16.30 -26.50
C ILE A 49 -7.58 16.32 -28.03
N SER A 50 -8.25 17.27 -28.69
CA SER A 50 -8.23 17.41 -30.14
C SER A 50 -6.83 17.77 -30.67
N TYR A 51 -6.13 18.67 -29.97
CA TYR A 51 -4.74 19.00 -30.26
C TYR A 51 -3.87 17.75 -30.16
N ILE A 52 -3.88 17.03 -29.03
CA ILE A 52 -3.08 15.81 -28.83
C ILE A 52 -3.39 14.79 -29.95
N ALA A 53 -4.67 14.53 -30.23
CA ALA A 53 -5.07 13.60 -31.30
C ALA A 53 -4.50 14.00 -32.68
N SER A 54 -4.43 15.30 -32.98
CA SER A 54 -3.86 15.80 -34.24
C SER A 54 -2.34 15.63 -34.37
N GLN A 55 -1.64 15.45 -33.24
CA GLN A 55 -0.19 15.29 -33.20
C GLN A 55 0.25 13.81 -33.22
N GLN A 56 -0.69 12.86 -33.28
CA GLN A 56 -0.36 11.43 -33.33
C GLN A 56 0.28 11.07 -34.68
N TYR A 57 1.41 10.36 -34.64
CA TYR A 57 2.05 9.85 -35.86
C TYR A 57 1.22 8.72 -36.50
N PRO A 58 1.42 8.43 -37.80
CA PRO A 58 0.69 7.36 -38.49
C PRO A 58 0.85 5.97 -37.89
N ASP A 59 1.94 5.73 -37.14
CA ASP A 59 2.18 4.47 -36.43
C ASP A 59 1.56 4.43 -35.03
N GLY A 60 0.87 5.50 -34.61
CA GLY A 60 0.23 5.62 -33.30
C GLY A 60 1.08 6.27 -32.22
N SER A 61 2.37 6.51 -32.48
CA SER A 61 3.29 7.06 -31.49
C SER A 61 3.19 8.57 -31.31
N PHE A 62 3.79 9.04 -30.22
CA PHE A 62 4.00 10.47 -29.95
C PHE A 62 5.49 10.77 -29.76
N GLY A 63 5.88 11.99 -30.07
CA GLY A 63 7.23 12.51 -29.91
C GLY A 63 7.24 14.05 -29.95
N LEU A 64 8.37 14.67 -29.60
CA LEU A 64 8.53 16.13 -29.72
C LEU A 64 8.87 16.57 -31.16
N ALA A 65 9.35 15.66 -31.99
CA ALA A 65 9.62 15.80 -33.42
C ALA A 65 9.51 14.43 -34.13
N GLU A 66 9.39 14.41 -35.46
CA GLU A 66 9.17 13.17 -36.24
C GLU A 66 10.25 12.10 -36.01
N GLU A 67 11.49 12.53 -35.79
CA GLU A 67 12.62 11.63 -35.52
C GLU A 67 12.75 11.25 -34.03
N SER A 68 11.89 11.79 -33.15
CA SER A 68 11.98 11.61 -31.69
C SER A 68 10.74 10.92 -31.11
N LYS A 69 10.30 9.82 -31.73
CA LYS A 69 9.24 8.96 -31.18
C LYS A 69 9.67 8.45 -29.80
N SER A 70 8.80 8.60 -28.81
CA SER A 70 9.15 8.38 -27.41
C SER A 70 8.18 7.42 -26.75
N ILE A 71 8.72 6.34 -26.17
CA ILE A 71 7.96 5.40 -25.33
C ILE A 71 7.34 6.17 -24.18
N TYR A 72 8.15 6.95 -23.46
CA TYR A 72 7.66 7.80 -22.36
C TYR A 72 6.52 8.72 -22.76
N LEU A 73 6.68 9.52 -23.83
CA LEU A 73 5.64 10.48 -24.21
C LEU A 73 4.36 9.77 -24.67
N THR A 74 4.50 8.67 -25.42
CA THR A 74 3.36 7.86 -25.86
C THR A 74 2.62 7.28 -24.65
N SER A 75 3.36 6.71 -23.69
CA SER A 75 2.80 6.21 -22.43
C SER A 75 2.13 7.31 -21.60
N LEU A 76 2.69 8.51 -21.54
CA LEU A 76 2.12 9.64 -20.81
C LEU A 76 0.80 10.11 -21.42
N VAL A 77 0.72 10.15 -22.76
CA VAL A 77 -0.51 10.45 -23.49
C VAL A 77 -1.58 9.41 -23.18
N VAL A 78 -1.24 8.12 -23.21
CA VAL A 78 -2.17 7.02 -22.88
C VAL A 78 -2.70 7.16 -21.44
N GLN A 79 -1.81 7.27 -20.45
CA GLN A 79 -2.16 7.43 -19.02
C GLN A 79 -3.02 8.67 -18.77
N THR A 80 -2.92 9.70 -19.61
CA THR A 80 -3.74 10.91 -19.49
C THR A 80 -5.09 10.72 -20.17
N LEU A 81 -5.09 10.26 -21.42
CA LEU A 81 -6.29 10.17 -22.24
C LEU A 81 -7.27 9.08 -21.80
N HIS A 82 -6.82 8.01 -21.12
CA HIS A 82 -7.71 6.96 -20.61
C HIS A 82 -8.75 7.51 -19.61
N LYS A 83 -8.45 8.66 -18.98
CA LYS A 83 -9.30 9.33 -17.98
C LYS A 83 -10.44 10.14 -18.61
N PHE A 84 -10.56 10.14 -19.94
CA PHE A 84 -11.54 10.92 -20.70
C PHE A 84 -12.29 10.03 -21.68
N SER A 85 -13.56 10.37 -21.94
CA SER A 85 -14.37 9.67 -22.94
C SER A 85 -13.99 10.10 -24.37
N GLY A 86 -14.24 9.22 -25.34
CA GLY A 86 -14.04 9.53 -26.77
C GLY A 86 -12.59 9.50 -27.26
N THR A 87 -11.65 9.04 -26.43
CA THR A 87 -10.20 9.00 -26.74
C THR A 87 -9.72 7.61 -27.20
N SER A 88 -10.59 6.60 -27.21
CA SER A 88 -10.23 5.19 -27.43
C SER A 88 -9.47 4.93 -28.73
N SER A 89 -9.78 5.66 -29.82
CA SER A 89 -9.06 5.48 -31.10
C SER A 89 -7.58 5.87 -30.97
N VAL A 90 -7.29 6.99 -30.31
CA VAL A 90 -5.92 7.50 -30.12
C VAL A 90 -5.14 6.55 -29.22
N ILE A 91 -5.79 6.13 -28.12
CA ILE A 91 -5.23 5.18 -27.15
C ILE A 91 -4.89 3.84 -27.83
N ASN A 92 -5.83 3.26 -28.58
CA ASN A 92 -5.62 1.96 -29.21
C ASN A 92 -4.42 1.97 -30.16
N SER A 93 -4.27 3.00 -30.99
CA SER A 93 -3.11 3.12 -31.88
C SER A 93 -1.79 3.28 -31.10
N ALA A 94 -1.79 4.06 -30.01
CA ALA A 94 -0.62 4.23 -29.16
C ALA A 94 -0.21 2.94 -28.44
N ILE A 95 -1.18 2.19 -27.91
CA ILE A 95 -0.96 0.88 -27.28
C ILE A 95 -0.37 -0.12 -28.27
N GLN A 96 -0.92 -0.21 -29.48
CA GLN A 96 -0.39 -1.10 -30.52
C GLN A 96 1.06 -0.77 -30.85
N TRP A 97 1.42 0.51 -30.89
CA TRP A 97 2.82 0.92 -31.07
C TRP A 97 3.69 0.54 -29.88
N LEU A 98 3.25 0.81 -28.64
CA LEU A 98 4.00 0.49 -27.42
C LEU A 98 4.34 -1.00 -27.35
N LEU A 99 3.39 -1.88 -27.67
CA LEU A 99 3.60 -3.34 -27.70
C LEU A 99 4.73 -3.77 -28.65
N THR A 100 5.02 -3.00 -29.70
CA THR A 100 6.17 -3.28 -30.59
C THR A 100 7.53 -2.90 -30.00
N LYS A 101 7.54 -2.27 -28.82
CA LYS A 101 8.75 -1.76 -28.13
C LYS A 101 9.19 -2.63 -26.96
N GLN A 102 8.47 -3.71 -26.70
CA GLN A 102 8.90 -4.73 -25.75
C GLN A 102 10.02 -5.57 -26.38
N ASN A 103 11.12 -5.72 -25.65
CA ASN A 103 12.26 -6.52 -26.05
C ASN A 103 12.11 -7.96 -25.53
N PRO A 104 12.95 -8.92 -26.02
CA PRO A 104 12.89 -10.31 -25.57
C PRO A 104 13.15 -10.55 -24.08
N ASP A 105 13.69 -9.56 -23.37
CA ASP A 105 13.89 -9.59 -21.91
C ASP A 105 12.66 -9.11 -21.12
N GLY A 106 11.55 -8.82 -21.80
CA GLY A 106 10.29 -8.36 -21.22
C GLY A 106 10.22 -6.86 -20.94
N GLY A 107 11.36 -6.17 -20.92
CA GLY A 107 11.42 -4.72 -20.73
C GLY A 107 11.07 -3.95 -22.00
N PHE A 108 10.81 -2.65 -21.85
CA PHE A 108 10.57 -1.72 -22.94
C PHE A 108 11.75 -0.77 -23.11
N GLY A 109 12.11 -0.50 -24.36
CA GLY A 109 13.11 0.51 -24.69
C GLY A 109 13.69 0.34 -26.08
N GLN A 110 14.39 1.37 -26.57
CA GLN A 110 15.11 1.31 -27.84
C GLN A 110 16.50 1.97 -27.73
N PRO A 111 17.60 1.29 -28.10
CA PRO A 111 17.66 -0.07 -28.67
C PRO A 111 17.55 -1.20 -27.62
N SER A 112 17.61 -0.88 -26.34
CA SER A 112 17.56 -1.85 -25.23
C SER A 112 16.56 -1.39 -24.18
N SER A 113 16.08 -2.35 -23.39
CA SER A 113 15.16 -2.08 -22.29
C SER A 113 15.78 -1.15 -21.25
N THR A 114 14.95 -0.26 -20.70
CA THR A 114 15.34 0.61 -19.58
C THR A 114 14.28 0.50 -18.48
N ILE A 115 14.69 0.66 -17.22
CA ILE A 115 13.76 0.72 -16.08
C ILE A 115 12.71 1.81 -16.33
N PHE A 116 13.14 3.01 -16.72
CA PHE A 116 12.27 4.17 -16.95
C PHE A 116 11.18 3.93 -18.00
N GLU A 117 11.56 3.44 -19.19
CA GLU A 117 10.60 3.19 -20.27
C GLU A 117 9.71 1.99 -19.97
N THR A 118 10.26 0.95 -19.33
CA THR A 118 9.49 -0.23 -18.90
C THR A 118 8.42 0.15 -17.89
N SER A 119 8.75 0.95 -16.88
CA SER A 119 7.76 1.39 -15.89
C SER A 119 6.62 2.19 -16.52
N HIS A 120 6.94 3.14 -17.40
CA HIS A 120 5.91 3.95 -18.05
C HIS A 120 5.07 3.17 -19.06
N ALA A 121 5.67 2.29 -19.85
CA ALA A 121 4.93 1.40 -20.74
C ALA A 121 4.01 0.46 -19.94
N CYS A 122 4.51 -0.15 -18.87
CA CYS A 122 3.74 -1.00 -17.98
C CYS A 122 2.51 -0.27 -17.42
N MET A 123 2.68 0.92 -16.84
CA MET A 123 1.56 1.72 -16.33
C MET A 123 0.55 2.10 -17.42
N ALA A 124 1.03 2.48 -18.62
CA ALA A 124 0.15 2.85 -19.73
C ALA A 124 -0.65 1.67 -20.29
N LEU A 125 -0.04 0.49 -20.42
CA LEU A 125 -0.73 -0.73 -20.83
C LEU A 125 -1.80 -1.10 -19.80
N TYR A 126 -1.43 -1.05 -18.51
CA TYR A 126 -2.31 -1.36 -17.40
C TYR A 126 -3.53 -0.45 -17.31
N ASP A 127 -3.34 0.87 -17.44
CA ASP A 127 -4.42 1.88 -17.41
C ASP A 127 -5.49 1.65 -18.49
N VAL A 128 -5.17 0.92 -19.56
CA VAL A 128 -6.07 0.65 -20.68
C VAL A 128 -6.65 -0.76 -20.62
N ASP A 129 -5.80 -1.76 -20.44
CA ASP A 129 -6.20 -3.16 -20.34
C ASP A 129 -5.24 -3.92 -19.41
N PRO A 130 -5.64 -4.14 -18.14
CA PRO A 130 -4.80 -4.82 -17.16
C PRO A 130 -4.56 -6.30 -17.48
N THR A 131 -5.28 -6.88 -18.44
CA THR A 131 -5.11 -8.27 -18.86
C THR A 131 -4.04 -8.44 -19.96
N THR A 132 -3.43 -7.35 -20.41
CA THR A 132 -2.40 -7.37 -21.45
C THR A 132 -1.19 -8.22 -21.02
N PRO A 133 -0.84 -9.31 -21.73
CA PRO A 133 0.25 -10.21 -21.31
C PRO A 133 1.61 -9.53 -21.16
N ALA A 134 1.89 -8.52 -22.00
CA ALA A 134 3.12 -7.72 -21.96
C ALA A 134 3.36 -7.03 -20.60
N ILE A 135 2.32 -6.82 -19.79
CA ILE A 135 2.44 -6.24 -18.44
C ILE A 135 3.25 -7.18 -17.54
N GLN A 136 2.98 -8.48 -17.56
CA GLN A 136 3.71 -9.43 -16.71
C GLN A 136 5.18 -9.48 -17.07
N ASP A 137 5.50 -9.54 -18.37
CA ASP A 137 6.87 -9.53 -18.86
C ASP A 137 7.63 -8.25 -18.43
N ALA A 138 6.93 -7.10 -18.39
CA ALA A 138 7.48 -5.83 -17.90
C ALA A 138 7.74 -5.85 -16.38
N LEU A 139 6.81 -6.42 -15.60
CA LEU A 139 6.94 -6.56 -14.15
C LEU A 139 8.08 -7.52 -13.79
N ASP A 140 8.25 -8.60 -14.53
CA ASP A 140 9.35 -9.55 -14.38
C ASP A 140 10.70 -8.86 -14.67
N TYR A 141 10.77 -8.07 -15.74
CA TYR A 141 11.96 -7.26 -16.04
C TYR A 141 12.28 -6.27 -14.90
N LEU A 142 11.29 -5.52 -14.40
CA LEU A 142 11.52 -4.57 -13.31
C LEU A 142 11.98 -5.30 -12.04
N SER A 143 11.32 -6.39 -11.66
CA SER A 143 11.68 -7.17 -10.47
C SER A 143 13.11 -7.74 -10.57
N ALA A 144 13.51 -8.20 -11.76
CA ALA A 144 14.86 -8.72 -12.01
C ALA A 144 15.97 -7.65 -11.97
N ASN A 145 15.60 -6.37 -12.09
CA ASN A 145 16.54 -5.23 -12.07
C ASN A 145 16.50 -4.44 -10.74
N GLN A 146 15.78 -4.95 -9.72
CA GLN A 146 15.81 -4.37 -8.38
C GLN A 146 17.08 -4.76 -7.63
N GLU A 147 17.77 -3.78 -7.04
CA GLU A 147 18.96 -4.02 -6.23
C GLU A 147 18.58 -4.59 -4.84
N PRO A 148 19.49 -5.28 -4.12
CA PRO A 148 19.19 -5.86 -2.81
C PRO A 148 18.74 -4.87 -1.73
N ASN A 149 19.10 -3.60 -1.87
CA ASN A 149 18.64 -2.51 -1.00
C ASN A 149 17.25 -1.97 -1.39
N GLY A 150 16.59 -2.59 -2.36
CA GLY A 150 15.28 -2.22 -2.89
C GLY A 150 15.29 -1.08 -3.91
N SER A 151 16.44 -0.47 -4.17
CA SER A 151 16.58 0.64 -5.12
C SER A 151 16.57 0.15 -6.56
N PHE A 152 16.40 1.09 -7.47
CA PHE A 152 16.67 0.91 -8.89
C PHE A 152 17.85 1.80 -9.27
N ALA A 153 19.00 1.18 -9.50
CA ALA A 153 20.27 1.85 -9.84
C ALA A 153 20.72 2.93 -8.84
N ASP A 154 20.32 2.81 -7.57
CA ASP A 154 20.54 3.81 -6.50
C ASP A 154 20.07 5.23 -6.89
N ASP A 155 19.14 5.33 -7.83
CA ASP A 155 18.58 6.59 -8.31
C ASP A 155 17.17 6.78 -7.74
N ILE A 156 16.96 7.89 -7.04
CA ILE A 156 15.69 8.19 -6.37
C ILE A 156 14.52 8.28 -7.36
N TYR A 157 14.75 8.82 -8.55
CA TYR A 157 13.71 9.01 -9.56
C TYR A 157 13.36 7.68 -10.22
N LEU A 158 14.36 6.88 -10.61
CA LEU A 158 14.14 5.54 -11.14
C LEU A 158 13.50 4.62 -10.12
N THR A 159 13.91 4.70 -8.85
CA THR A 159 13.28 3.93 -7.77
C THR A 159 11.82 4.31 -7.61
N ALA A 160 11.49 5.60 -7.62
CA ALA A 160 10.11 6.06 -7.49
C ALA A 160 9.24 5.63 -8.69
N VAL A 161 9.73 5.74 -9.93
CA VAL A 161 8.95 5.37 -11.12
C VAL A 161 8.82 3.85 -11.26
N ALA A 162 9.86 3.08 -10.92
CA ALA A 162 9.81 1.64 -10.90
C ALA A 162 8.85 1.12 -9.83
N ALA A 163 8.87 1.73 -8.64
CA ALA A 163 7.90 1.43 -7.59
C ALA A 163 6.46 1.75 -8.03
N GLN A 164 6.22 2.81 -8.81
CA GLN A 164 4.90 3.08 -9.38
C GLN A 164 4.47 2.01 -10.39
N GLY A 165 5.39 1.57 -11.26
CA GLY A 165 5.15 0.46 -12.19
C GLY A 165 4.83 -0.85 -11.44
N LEU A 166 5.67 -1.20 -10.46
CA LEU A 166 5.54 -2.40 -9.61
C LEU A 166 4.36 -2.35 -8.64
N LYS A 167 3.82 -1.17 -8.32
CA LYS A 167 2.58 -1.05 -7.53
C LYS A 167 1.38 -1.67 -8.25
N THR A 168 1.53 -1.95 -9.55
CA THR A 168 0.71 -2.87 -10.31
C THR A 168 1.20 -4.28 -10.03
N ALA A 169 0.49 -5.02 -9.19
CA ALA A 169 0.87 -6.38 -8.83
C ALA A 169 -0.03 -7.37 -9.57
N THR A 170 0.57 -8.37 -10.19
CA THR A 170 -0.13 -9.65 -10.42
C THR A 170 -0.04 -10.42 -9.13
N ILE A 171 -1.18 -10.59 -8.48
CA ILE A 171 -1.30 -11.30 -7.21
C ILE A 171 -1.97 -12.64 -7.49
N ASP A 172 -1.17 -13.69 -7.44
CA ASP A 172 -1.65 -15.06 -7.52
C ASP A 172 -2.18 -15.49 -6.15
N THR A 173 -3.47 -15.83 -6.10
CA THR A 173 -4.12 -16.40 -4.92
C THR A 173 -4.47 -17.85 -5.19
N SER A 174 -3.92 -18.77 -4.39
CA SER A 174 -4.33 -20.17 -4.42
C SER A 174 -5.62 -20.37 -3.64
N LEU A 175 -6.67 -20.77 -4.35
CA LEU A 175 -7.94 -21.18 -3.79
C LEU A 175 -8.03 -22.70 -3.75
N TYR A 176 -8.35 -23.24 -2.59
CA TYR A 176 -8.43 -24.68 -2.37
C TYR A 176 -9.87 -25.16 -2.48
N ALA A 177 -10.08 -26.44 -2.79
CA ALA A 177 -11.41 -27.03 -2.72
C ALA A 177 -12.02 -26.85 -1.30
N GLY A 178 -13.27 -26.41 -1.22
CA GLY A 178 -13.95 -26.02 0.01
C GLY A 178 -13.89 -24.51 0.26
N LEU A 179 -13.97 -24.13 1.54
CA LEU A 179 -14.05 -22.73 1.97
C LEU A 179 -12.70 -22.03 1.84
N ASN A 180 -12.71 -20.84 1.22
CA ASN A 180 -11.64 -19.87 1.21
C ASN A 180 -12.19 -18.55 1.75
N LEU A 181 -11.55 -17.98 2.77
CA LEU A 181 -11.77 -16.59 3.14
C LEU A 181 -10.93 -15.73 2.21
N PHE A 182 -11.57 -15.10 1.24
CA PHE A 182 -10.94 -14.44 0.12
C PHE A 182 -11.07 -12.93 0.22
N GLY A 183 -9.99 -12.22 -0.09
CA GLY A 183 -9.99 -10.77 -0.20
C GLY A 183 -9.56 -10.30 -1.58
N TYR A 184 -10.27 -9.32 -2.15
CA TYR A 184 -9.84 -8.69 -3.39
C TYR A 184 -8.62 -7.79 -3.12
N GLN A 185 -7.48 -8.12 -3.73
CA GLN A 185 -6.18 -7.57 -3.33
C GLN A 185 -5.77 -6.28 -4.03
N VAL A 186 -6.44 -5.99 -5.14
CA VAL A 186 -6.18 -4.83 -5.97
C VAL A 186 -7.38 -3.90 -5.95
N GLU A 187 -7.25 -2.73 -6.57
CA GLU A 187 -8.37 -1.83 -6.77
C GLU A 187 -9.50 -2.57 -7.49
N VAL A 188 -10.67 -2.65 -6.85
CA VAL A 188 -11.83 -3.33 -7.44
C VAL A 188 -12.33 -2.48 -8.62
N PRO A 189 -12.56 -3.07 -9.81
CA PRO A 189 -13.07 -2.31 -10.94
C PRO A 189 -14.41 -1.64 -10.64
N ALA A 190 -14.66 -0.48 -11.25
CA ALA A 190 -15.90 0.25 -11.04
C ALA A 190 -17.11 -0.57 -11.53
N GLY A 191 -18.07 -0.79 -10.62
CA GLY A 191 -19.28 -1.57 -10.91
C GLY A 191 -19.08 -3.08 -10.91
N TYR A 192 -17.96 -3.57 -10.39
CA TYR A 192 -17.67 -5.00 -10.26
C TYR A 192 -18.49 -5.63 -9.14
N THR A 193 -19.22 -6.69 -9.47
CA THR A 193 -20.20 -7.34 -8.60
C THR A 193 -19.85 -8.79 -8.32
N SER A 194 -20.62 -9.42 -7.44
CA SER A 194 -20.56 -10.86 -7.17
C SER A 194 -20.71 -11.73 -8.44
N TYR A 195 -21.46 -11.27 -9.45
CA TYR A 195 -21.62 -12.01 -10.71
C TYR A 195 -20.36 -11.97 -11.57
N ASP A 196 -19.63 -10.85 -11.53
CA ASP A 196 -18.34 -10.71 -12.22
C ASP A 196 -17.27 -11.54 -11.48
N MET A 197 -17.22 -11.40 -10.15
CA MET A 197 -16.28 -12.15 -9.32
C MET A 197 -16.43 -13.66 -9.46
N ILE A 198 -17.65 -14.21 -9.37
CA ILE A 198 -17.82 -15.67 -9.48
C ILE A 198 -17.37 -16.17 -10.86
N ALA A 199 -17.61 -15.41 -11.92
CA ALA A 199 -17.19 -15.74 -13.28
C ALA A 199 -15.66 -15.68 -13.46
N ASP A 200 -14.99 -14.69 -12.86
CA ASP A 200 -13.53 -14.58 -12.90
C ASP A 200 -12.84 -15.68 -12.08
N LEU A 201 -13.47 -16.12 -10.99
CA LEU A 201 -12.98 -17.25 -10.19
C LEU A 201 -13.13 -18.59 -10.92
N GLY A 202 -14.21 -18.79 -11.69
CA GLY A 202 -14.38 -19.99 -12.52
C GLY A 202 -15.83 -20.35 -12.83
N GLY A 203 -16.02 -21.37 -13.67
CA GLY A 203 -17.36 -21.83 -14.07
C GLY A 203 -18.08 -22.66 -12.99
N GLU A 204 -19.30 -23.10 -13.31
CA GLU A 204 -20.15 -23.92 -12.42
C GLU A 204 -19.48 -25.19 -11.88
N ASP A 205 -18.55 -25.78 -12.64
CA ASP A 205 -17.80 -26.98 -12.22
C ASP A 205 -16.63 -26.66 -11.29
N GLU A 206 -16.20 -25.39 -11.21
CA GLU A 206 -15.04 -24.95 -10.44
C GLU A 206 -15.44 -24.23 -9.15
N VAL A 207 -16.51 -23.43 -9.18
CA VAL A 207 -16.98 -22.62 -8.04
C VAL A 207 -18.37 -23.07 -7.61
N GLU A 208 -18.54 -23.37 -6.33
CA GLU A 208 -19.84 -23.72 -5.75
C GLU A 208 -20.69 -22.48 -5.53
N LYS A 209 -20.14 -21.50 -4.81
CA LYS A 209 -20.80 -20.24 -4.47
C LYS A 209 -19.82 -19.23 -3.89
N ILE A 210 -20.23 -17.98 -3.87
CA ILE A 210 -19.57 -16.91 -3.10
C ILE A 210 -20.59 -16.27 -2.16
N GLN A 211 -20.14 -15.83 -0.97
CA GLN A 211 -21.00 -15.16 -0.01
C GLN A 211 -20.34 -13.90 0.56
N ARG A 212 -21.16 -12.87 0.76
CA ARG A 212 -20.83 -11.66 1.53
C ARG A 212 -21.56 -11.70 2.86
N TYR A 213 -20.90 -11.29 3.94
CA TYR A 213 -21.53 -11.12 5.25
C TYR A 213 -21.81 -9.64 5.47
N ASP A 214 -23.07 -9.28 5.66
CA ASP A 214 -23.46 -7.92 6.04
C ASP A 214 -23.47 -7.80 7.57
N PRO A 215 -22.52 -7.06 8.18
CA PRO A 215 -22.44 -6.91 9.62
C PRO A 215 -23.60 -6.08 10.21
N ALA A 216 -24.26 -5.23 9.42
CA ALA A 216 -25.37 -4.42 9.90
C ALA A 216 -26.65 -5.26 10.08
N THR A 217 -26.86 -6.25 9.23
CA THR A 217 -28.04 -7.15 9.29
C THR A 217 -27.73 -8.52 9.89
N GLY A 218 -26.45 -8.89 9.99
CA GLY A 218 -25.99 -10.20 10.45
C GLY A 218 -26.32 -11.35 9.51
N SER A 219 -26.54 -11.05 8.22
CA SER A 219 -27.02 -12.01 7.21
C SER A 219 -25.97 -12.24 6.12
N PHE A 220 -26.07 -13.39 5.44
CA PHE A 220 -25.26 -13.69 4.27
C PHE A 220 -26.04 -13.49 2.99
N GLU A 221 -25.46 -12.77 2.05
CA GLU A 221 -25.91 -12.70 0.65
C GLU A 221 -25.12 -13.74 -0.16
N THR A 222 -25.77 -14.44 -1.09
CA THR A 222 -25.17 -15.59 -1.79
C THR A 222 -25.37 -15.53 -3.29
N THR A 223 -24.26 -15.69 -4.03
CA THR A 223 -24.25 -15.87 -5.49
C THR A 223 -23.73 -17.28 -5.82
N PHE A 224 -24.38 -17.96 -6.76
CA PHE A 224 -24.00 -19.30 -7.22
C PHE A 224 -24.45 -19.52 -8.67
N TYR A 225 -24.06 -20.65 -9.27
CA TYR A 225 -24.49 -20.98 -10.64
C TYR A 225 -25.78 -21.80 -10.68
N GLU A 226 -26.67 -21.48 -11.62
CA GLU A 226 -27.75 -22.36 -12.04
C GLU A 226 -27.72 -22.49 -13.58
N SER A 227 -27.44 -23.70 -14.08
CA SER A 227 -27.31 -23.96 -15.52
C SER A 227 -26.26 -23.06 -16.22
N GLY A 228 -25.10 -22.90 -15.59
CA GLY A 228 -23.98 -22.11 -16.10
C GLY A 228 -24.14 -20.58 -16.02
N VAL A 229 -25.22 -20.08 -15.43
CA VAL A 229 -25.47 -18.63 -15.26
C VAL A 229 -25.42 -18.27 -13.77
N PRO A 230 -24.71 -17.19 -13.37
CA PRO A 230 -24.77 -16.69 -12.00
C PRO A 230 -26.20 -16.27 -11.62
N VAL A 231 -26.66 -16.73 -10.47
CA VAL A 231 -27.97 -16.44 -9.87
C VAL A 231 -27.81 -16.17 -8.36
N GLY A 232 -28.91 -15.80 -7.70
CA GLY A 232 -28.94 -15.45 -6.28
C GLY A 232 -28.83 -13.94 -6.07
N ASP A 233 -28.33 -13.53 -4.91
CA ASP A 233 -28.14 -12.12 -4.57
C ASP A 233 -27.04 -11.51 -5.43
N ILE A 234 -27.18 -10.22 -5.75
CA ILE A 234 -26.14 -9.42 -6.40
C ILE A 234 -25.66 -8.40 -5.38
N PHE A 235 -24.36 -8.43 -5.10
CA PHE A 235 -23.72 -7.48 -4.22
C PHE A 235 -22.45 -6.91 -4.84
N ASP A 236 -22.16 -5.65 -4.52
CA ASP A 236 -20.93 -4.99 -4.94
C ASP A 236 -19.72 -5.63 -4.25
N ILE A 237 -18.63 -5.77 -4.98
CA ILE A 237 -17.33 -6.12 -4.42
C ILE A 237 -16.62 -4.83 -4.06
N VAL A 238 -16.06 -4.76 -2.85
CA VAL A 238 -15.44 -3.56 -2.31
C VAL A 238 -14.07 -3.91 -1.76
N SER A 239 -13.06 -3.09 -2.08
CA SER A 239 -11.72 -3.25 -1.52
C SER A 239 -11.77 -3.17 0.01
N GLY A 240 -11.16 -4.14 0.69
CA GLY A 240 -11.15 -4.24 2.15
C GLY A 240 -12.22 -5.16 2.74
N GLU A 241 -13.27 -5.49 1.99
CA GLU A 241 -14.25 -6.48 2.40
C GLU A 241 -13.78 -7.91 2.09
N GLY A 242 -14.07 -8.84 2.98
CA GLY A 242 -13.76 -10.25 2.81
C GLY A 242 -14.98 -11.08 2.39
N TYR A 243 -14.74 -12.08 1.54
CA TYR A 243 -15.77 -12.93 0.94
C TYR A 243 -15.51 -14.40 1.27
N LEU A 244 -16.59 -15.16 1.44
CA LEU A 244 -16.51 -16.61 1.61
C LEU A 244 -16.68 -17.25 0.24
N VAL A 245 -15.60 -17.80 -0.30
CA VAL A 245 -15.57 -18.46 -1.61
C VAL A 245 -15.50 -19.96 -1.41
N TYR A 246 -16.49 -20.68 -1.93
CA TYR A 246 -16.54 -22.14 -1.89
C TYR A 246 -16.13 -22.68 -3.25
N MET A 247 -14.94 -23.27 -3.34
CA MET A 247 -14.46 -23.90 -4.58
C MET A 247 -14.79 -25.39 -4.60
N LYS A 248 -15.09 -25.92 -5.79
CA LYS A 248 -15.20 -27.37 -6.02
C LYS A 248 -13.84 -28.01 -6.33
N VAL A 249 -12.92 -27.23 -6.89
CA VAL A 249 -11.56 -27.66 -7.26
C VAL A 249 -10.53 -26.63 -6.80
N GLU A 250 -9.30 -27.08 -6.57
CA GLU A 250 -8.19 -26.16 -6.33
C GLU A 250 -7.83 -25.40 -7.60
N LYS A 251 -7.61 -24.09 -7.48
CA LYS A 251 -7.31 -23.18 -8.59
C LYS A 251 -6.49 -22.00 -8.11
N THR A 252 -5.45 -21.65 -8.86
CA THR A 252 -4.77 -20.36 -8.69
C THR A 252 -5.47 -19.31 -9.55
N VAL A 253 -5.85 -18.20 -8.93
CA VAL A 253 -6.45 -17.05 -9.61
C VAL A 253 -5.49 -15.87 -9.54
N SER A 254 -5.28 -15.21 -10.67
CA SER A 254 -4.38 -14.06 -10.77
C SER A 254 -5.21 -12.79 -10.83
N GLN A 255 -4.98 -11.88 -9.88
CA GLN A 255 -5.55 -10.53 -9.92
C GLN A 255 -4.46 -9.58 -10.37
N VAL A 256 -4.68 -8.87 -11.48
CA VAL A 256 -3.74 -7.85 -11.94
C VAL A 256 -4.27 -6.50 -11.52
N GLY A 257 -3.58 -5.84 -10.61
CA GLY A 257 -3.88 -4.45 -10.36
C GLY A 257 -3.18 -3.71 -9.25
N ARG A 258 -3.62 -2.48 -9.05
CA ARG A 258 -3.01 -1.58 -8.08
C ARG A 258 -3.40 -1.99 -6.68
N ILE A 259 -2.42 -2.26 -5.82
CA ILE A 259 -2.69 -2.40 -4.39
C ILE A 259 -3.07 -1.02 -3.84
N VAL A 260 -4.28 -0.90 -3.32
CA VAL A 260 -4.82 0.36 -2.80
C VAL A 260 -5.01 0.32 -1.30
N SER A 261 -4.80 1.47 -0.69
CA SER A 261 -5.18 1.76 0.68
C SER A 261 -6.70 1.76 0.81
N VAL A 262 -7.21 1.08 1.85
CA VAL A 262 -8.64 0.95 2.14
C VAL A 262 -8.93 1.45 3.56
N SER A 263 -9.92 2.33 3.68
CA SER A 263 -10.51 2.67 4.97
C SER A 263 -11.71 1.75 5.22
N ILE A 264 -11.67 0.96 6.28
CA ILE A 264 -12.70 -0.02 6.62
C ILE A 264 -13.45 0.47 7.84
N GLN A 265 -14.77 0.52 7.74
CA GLN A 265 -15.64 0.74 8.89
C GLN A 265 -15.99 -0.62 9.51
N LEU A 266 -15.50 -0.87 10.71
CA LEU A 266 -15.82 -2.08 11.47
C LEU A 266 -17.02 -1.79 12.38
N GLU A 267 -17.98 -2.71 12.39
CA GLU A 267 -19.18 -2.65 13.21
C GLU A 267 -19.08 -3.58 14.44
N PRO A 268 -19.82 -3.32 15.54
CA PRO A 268 -19.88 -4.25 16.66
C PRO A 268 -20.39 -5.62 16.22
N GLY A 269 -19.72 -6.69 16.63
CA GLY A 269 -19.99 -8.06 16.19
C GLY A 269 -18.99 -8.54 15.15
N LEU A 270 -19.43 -9.49 14.31
CA LEU A 270 -18.59 -10.09 13.28
C LEU A 270 -18.37 -9.11 12.13
N ASN A 271 -17.17 -9.06 11.60
CA ASN A 271 -16.81 -8.41 10.35
C ASN A 271 -15.95 -9.40 9.55
N VAL A 272 -16.17 -9.50 8.24
CA VAL A 272 -15.32 -10.31 7.35
C VAL A 272 -14.48 -9.35 6.52
N VAL A 273 -13.18 -9.33 6.77
CA VAL A 273 -12.30 -8.24 6.33
C VAL A 273 -11.13 -8.79 5.57
N ALA A 274 -10.90 -8.24 4.38
CA ALA A 274 -9.71 -8.47 3.59
C ALA A 274 -8.71 -7.34 3.86
N ILE A 275 -7.44 -7.69 4.06
CA ILE A 275 -6.41 -6.67 4.23
C ILE A 275 -5.48 -6.74 3.01
N PRO A 276 -5.64 -5.83 2.04
CA PRO A 276 -4.93 -5.91 0.76
C PRO A 276 -3.44 -5.57 0.88
N CYS A 277 -3.03 -4.95 1.99
CA CYS A 277 -1.65 -4.54 2.18
C CYS A 277 -1.31 -4.52 3.67
N VAL A 278 -0.53 -5.52 4.11
CA VAL A 278 0.11 -5.54 5.43
C VAL A 278 1.64 -5.62 5.31
N PRO A 279 2.39 -5.10 6.30
CA PRO A 279 3.85 -5.26 6.34
C PRO A 279 4.28 -6.73 6.38
N LEU A 280 5.50 -7.01 5.90
CA LEU A 280 6.03 -8.38 5.95
C LEU A 280 6.20 -8.87 7.40
N GLY A 281 5.62 -10.04 7.69
CA GLY A 281 5.62 -10.63 9.03
C GLY A 281 4.65 -9.95 10.00
N TYR A 282 3.65 -9.24 9.49
CA TYR A 282 2.55 -8.72 10.29
C TYR A 282 1.67 -9.87 10.77
N SER A 283 1.53 -10.01 12.09
CA SER A 283 0.85 -11.15 12.70
C SER A 283 -0.53 -10.78 13.25
N SER A 284 -1.33 -11.79 13.56
CA SER A 284 -2.62 -11.61 14.20
C SER A 284 -2.52 -10.92 15.56
N TYR A 285 -1.39 -11.05 16.26
CA TYR A 285 -1.11 -10.33 17.50
C TYR A 285 -0.93 -8.83 17.27
N ASP A 286 -0.22 -8.46 16.21
CA ASP A 286 -0.01 -7.07 15.83
C ASP A 286 -1.34 -6.44 15.40
N MET A 287 -2.11 -7.17 14.58
CA MET A 287 -3.46 -6.77 14.17
C MET A 287 -4.41 -6.60 15.36
N LEU A 288 -4.37 -7.50 16.34
CA LEU A 288 -5.21 -7.40 17.53
C LEU A 288 -4.95 -6.08 18.28
N ARG A 289 -3.66 -5.76 18.50
CA ARG A 289 -3.24 -4.51 19.16
C ARG A 289 -3.61 -3.27 18.36
N TYR A 290 -3.44 -3.32 17.04
CA TYR A 290 -3.78 -2.20 16.17
C TYR A 290 -5.28 -1.90 16.18
N LEU A 291 -6.11 -2.95 16.15
CA LEU A 291 -7.56 -2.80 16.20
C LEU A 291 -8.04 -2.27 17.54
N GLY A 292 -7.34 -2.51 18.66
CA GLY A 292 -7.56 -1.81 19.91
C GLY A 292 -7.39 -2.67 21.16
N SER A 293 -7.86 -2.15 22.28
CA SER A 293 -7.80 -2.79 23.59
C SER A 293 -8.77 -3.98 23.72
N PRO A 294 -8.68 -4.78 24.82
CA PRO A 294 -9.64 -5.84 25.11
C PRO A 294 -11.09 -5.37 25.21
N ASP A 295 -11.35 -4.09 25.43
CA ASP A 295 -12.71 -3.52 25.48
C ASP A 295 -13.25 -3.17 24.08
N GLU A 296 -12.37 -3.07 23.07
CA GLU A 296 -12.72 -2.70 21.70
C GLU A 296 -12.79 -3.91 20.76
N VAL A 297 -11.89 -4.88 20.94
CA VAL A 297 -11.78 -6.08 20.10
C VAL A 297 -11.97 -7.34 20.93
N SER A 298 -12.75 -8.28 20.40
CA SER A 298 -12.96 -9.59 21.00
C SER A 298 -11.97 -10.62 20.48
N SER A 299 -11.84 -10.76 19.16
CA SER A 299 -10.95 -11.75 18.54
C SER A 299 -10.72 -11.49 17.06
N ILE A 300 -9.66 -12.11 16.54
CA ILE A 300 -9.37 -12.25 15.10
C ILE A 300 -9.25 -13.75 14.82
N GLN A 301 -9.87 -14.21 13.74
CA GLN A 301 -9.81 -15.61 13.33
C GLN A 301 -9.41 -15.76 11.86
N LYS A 302 -8.61 -16.79 11.61
CA LYS A 302 -8.23 -17.27 10.28
C LYS A 302 -8.81 -18.67 10.07
N PHE A 303 -9.28 -18.96 8.86
CA PHE A 303 -9.62 -20.33 8.47
C PHE A 303 -8.36 -21.06 8.00
N ASP A 304 -7.98 -22.10 8.73
CA ASP A 304 -6.88 -22.98 8.37
C ASP A 304 -7.39 -24.05 7.40
N LYS A 305 -6.91 -23.95 6.16
CA LYS A 305 -7.37 -24.75 5.03
C LYS A 305 -6.83 -26.19 5.09
N GLU A 306 -5.71 -26.42 5.78
CA GLU A 306 -5.14 -27.77 5.94
C GLU A 306 -5.93 -28.57 6.98
N THR A 307 -6.31 -27.92 8.09
CA THR A 307 -7.01 -28.58 9.19
C THR A 307 -8.53 -28.46 9.10
N GLY A 308 -9.04 -27.51 8.31
CA GLY A 308 -10.46 -27.17 8.23
C GLY A 308 -11.00 -26.47 9.49
N ALA A 309 -10.10 -25.96 10.35
CA ALA A 309 -10.45 -25.36 11.64
C ALA A 309 -10.19 -23.85 11.64
N PHE A 310 -10.85 -23.12 12.54
CA PHE A 310 -10.53 -21.71 12.78
C PHE A 310 -9.41 -21.60 13.81
N GLN A 311 -8.34 -20.90 13.43
CA GLN A 311 -7.31 -20.43 14.35
C GLN A 311 -7.77 -19.07 14.92
N THR A 312 -7.56 -18.85 16.22
CA THR A 312 -8.08 -17.67 16.91
C THR A 312 -7.01 -16.99 17.75
N THR A 313 -6.96 -15.67 17.65
CA THR A 313 -6.21 -14.77 18.52
C THR A 313 -7.20 -13.87 19.27
N ALA A 314 -6.99 -13.66 20.57
CA ALA A 314 -7.80 -12.78 21.42
C ALA A 314 -6.94 -12.24 22.57
N TYR A 315 -7.52 -11.38 23.40
CA TYR A 315 -6.86 -10.95 24.64
C TYR A 315 -7.13 -11.92 25.80
N PHE A 316 -6.09 -12.22 26.57
CA PHE A 316 -6.17 -12.83 27.90
C PHE A 316 -5.28 -12.03 28.86
N ASP A 317 -5.83 -11.58 29.99
CA ASP A 317 -5.13 -10.69 30.93
C ASP A 317 -4.48 -9.46 30.24
N SER A 318 -5.20 -8.86 29.28
CA SER A 318 -4.77 -7.70 28.48
C SER A 318 -3.54 -7.93 27.58
N GLN A 319 -3.12 -9.18 27.39
CA GLN A 319 -2.09 -9.57 26.43
C GLN A 319 -2.68 -10.43 25.31
N PRO A 320 -2.20 -10.32 24.06
CA PRO A 320 -2.60 -11.23 23.01
C PRO A 320 -2.30 -12.68 23.38
N SER A 321 -3.25 -13.56 23.11
CA SER A 321 -3.26 -14.97 23.46
C SER A 321 -3.98 -15.78 22.38
N GLY A 322 -3.72 -17.09 22.35
CA GLY A 322 -4.21 -18.00 21.31
C GLY A 322 -3.13 -18.36 20.30
N ILE A 323 -3.53 -18.77 19.11
CA ILE A 323 -2.60 -19.07 18.01
C ILE A 323 -2.21 -17.75 17.37
N ASN A 324 -0.93 -17.42 17.34
CA ASN A 324 -0.41 -16.32 16.52
C ASN A 324 -0.20 -16.83 15.09
N PHE A 325 -0.84 -16.18 14.13
CA PHE A 325 -0.75 -16.56 12.72
C PHE A 325 -0.44 -15.34 11.86
N ASP A 326 0.21 -15.56 10.73
CA ASP A 326 0.53 -14.49 9.79
C ASP A 326 -0.73 -13.93 9.14
N ILE A 327 -0.76 -12.60 9.04
CA ILE A 327 -1.70 -11.89 8.17
C ILE A 327 -1.08 -11.82 6.78
N VAL A 328 -1.79 -12.37 5.80
CA VAL A 328 -1.30 -12.62 4.45
C VAL A 328 -2.19 -11.87 3.47
N ASN A 329 -1.55 -11.15 2.55
CA ASN A 329 -2.24 -10.56 1.41
C ASN A 329 -2.94 -11.68 0.62
N GLY A 330 -4.22 -11.52 0.35
CA GLY A 330 -5.07 -12.48 -0.39
C GLY A 330 -6.16 -13.05 0.48
N GLU A 331 -5.92 -13.12 1.79
CA GLU A 331 -6.83 -13.75 2.73
C GLU A 331 -7.76 -12.73 3.40
N ALA A 332 -8.95 -13.21 3.73
CA ALA A 332 -9.86 -12.51 4.61
C ALA A 332 -9.87 -13.14 6.01
N TYR A 333 -10.22 -12.32 7.00
CA TYR A 333 -10.22 -12.65 8.41
C TYR A 333 -11.57 -12.35 9.03
N LEU A 334 -11.96 -13.16 10.01
CA LEU A 334 -13.14 -12.90 10.82
C LEU A 334 -12.71 -12.07 12.03
N ILE A 335 -13.16 -10.82 12.09
CA ILE A 335 -12.86 -9.90 13.19
C ILE A 335 -14.13 -9.70 14.00
N HIS A 336 -14.07 -10.02 15.30
CA HIS A 336 -15.15 -9.72 16.22
C HIS A 336 -14.84 -8.45 17.00
N MET A 337 -15.54 -7.37 16.69
CA MET A 337 -15.44 -6.11 17.42
C MET A 337 -16.45 -6.04 18.56
N LYS A 338 -16.10 -5.34 19.63
CA LYS A 338 -17.02 -4.98 20.72
C LYS A 338 -17.62 -3.58 20.52
N VAL A 339 -16.90 -2.72 19.80
CA VAL A 339 -17.33 -1.35 19.47
C VAL A 339 -17.06 -1.05 17.99
N ALA A 340 -17.83 -0.13 17.41
CA ALA A 340 -17.59 0.31 16.03
C ALA A 340 -16.25 1.06 15.94
N LYS A 341 -15.48 0.84 14.89
CA LYS A 341 -14.19 1.51 14.69
C LYS A 341 -13.89 1.67 13.20
N LYS A 342 -13.49 2.88 12.80
CA LYS A 342 -12.90 3.11 11.48
C LYS A 342 -11.40 2.81 11.53
N VAL A 343 -10.92 2.02 10.59
CA VAL A 343 -9.53 1.59 10.50
C VAL A 343 -9.01 1.85 9.10
N ASP A 344 -7.80 2.40 8.97
CA ASP A 344 -7.18 2.72 7.68
C ASP A 344 -6.05 1.72 7.39
N PHE A 345 -6.14 1.03 6.25
CA PHE A 345 -5.10 0.17 5.68
C PHE A 345 -4.56 0.80 4.37
N PRO A 346 -3.29 0.62 3.96
CA PRO A 346 -2.25 -0.13 4.62
C PRO A 346 -1.94 0.53 5.95
N MET A 347 -1.54 -0.28 6.90
CA MET A 347 -0.64 0.26 7.89
C MET A 347 0.61 0.66 7.11
N GLU A 348 0.91 1.96 7.06
CA GLU A 348 2.28 2.39 6.72
C GLU A 348 3.22 1.40 7.41
N ALA A 349 4.21 0.86 6.67
CA ALA A 349 5.15 -0.10 7.20
C ALA A 349 5.49 0.31 8.62
N ILE A 350 5.07 -0.49 9.60
CA ILE A 350 5.13 -0.06 11.00
C ILE A 350 6.58 0.32 11.23
N GLU A 351 6.85 1.63 11.33
CA GLU A 351 8.20 2.09 11.58
C GLU A 351 8.55 1.55 12.95
N VAL A 352 9.38 0.53 12.94
CA VAL A 352 10.01 -0.01 14.13
C VAL A 352 11.32 0.71 14.24
N ASP A 353 11.59 1.23 15.43
CA ASP A 353 12.86 1.87 15.73
C ASP A 353 14.00 0.87 15.55
N TYR A 354 13.77 -0.39 15.97
CA TYR A 354 14.78 -1.45 15.93
C TYR A 354 14.17 -2.82 15.58
N VAL A 355 14.92 -3.60 14.79
CA VAL A 355 14.71 -5.05 14.60
C VAL A 355 15.81 -5.76 15.38
N ILE A 356 15.44 -6.62 16.33
CA ILE A 356 16.37 -7.27 17.25
C ILE A 356 16.11 -8.79 17.25
N SER A 357 17.13 -9.59 16.96
CA SER A 357 17.02 -11.05 17.00
C SER A 357 16.99 -11.55 18.45
N LYS A 358 16.44 -12.74 18.68
CA LYS A 358 16.40 -13.33 20.02
C LYS A 358 17.80 -13.53 20.60
N GLY A 359 18.03 -13.01 21.80
CA GLY A 359 19.33 -13.06 22.48
C GLY A 359 20.33 -11.99 22.04
N GLU A 360 19.93 -11.08 21.16
CA GLU A 360 20.75 -9.95 20.72
C GLU A 360 20.35 -8.64 21.41
N SER A 361 21.16 -7.61 21.18
CA SER A 361 20.91 -6.26 21.67
C SER A 361 21.24 -5.23 20.61
N VAL A 362 20.61 -4.06 20.72
CA VAL A 362 20.93 -2.86 19.97
C VAL A 362 21.36 -1.76 20.93
N SER A 363 22.24 -0.86 20.48
CA SER A 363 22.63 0.33 21.24
C SER A 363 22.46 1.56 20.35
N ASP A 364 21.95 2.64 20.92
CA ASP A 364 21.67 3.89 20.21
C ASP A 364 21.60 5.07 21.20
N SER A 365 21.32 6.27 20.70
CA SER A 365 21.06 7.47 21.51
C SER A 365 19.85 8.28 21.06
N ARG A 366 19.25 9.01 22.00
CA ARG A 366 18.17 9.98 21.76
C ARG A 366 18.37 11.23 22.61
N ASN A 367 17.81 12.35 22.16
CA ASN A 367 18.00 13.64 22.81
C ASN A 367 16.69 14.19 23.40
N PHE A 368 16.81 14.84 24.55
CA PHE A 368 15.76 15.71 25.08
C PHE A 368 16.30 17.10 25.38
N GLN A 369 15.40 18.06 25.58
CA GLN A 369 15.72 19.48 25.63
C GLN A 369 15.32 20.14 26.94
N GLY A 370 16.05 21.19 27.31
CA GLY A 370 15.74 22.08 28.43
C GLY A 370 16.34 23.47 28.22
N ASP A 371 15.90 24.44 29.03
CA ASP A 371 16.51 25.77 29.04
C ASP A 371 17.97 25.69 29.49
N SER A 372 18.88 26.47 28.89
CA SER A 372 20.31 26.40 29.18
C SER A 372 20.63 26.64 30.66
N ASP A 373 19.98 27.62 31.29
CA ASP A 373 20.23 27.96 32.69
C ASP A 373 19.69 26.86 33.63
N LEU A 374 18.67 26.12 33.18
CA LEU A 374 18.12 24.96 33.87
C LEU A 374 19.05 23.75 33.73
N LEU A 375 19.57 23.49 32.53
CA LEU A 375 20.51 22.40 32.29
C LEU A 375 21.86 22.62 32.99
N ASP A 376 22.28 23.88 33.21
CA ASP A 376 23.45 24.22 34.03
C ASP A 376 23.32 23.76 35.50
N GLN A 377 22.08 23.60 35.99
CA GLN A 377 21.80 23.17 37.36
C GLN A 377 21.69 21.64 37.50
N ALA A 378 21.66 20.90 36.39
CA ALA A 378 21.44 19.45 36.39
C ALA A 378 22.59 18.70 37.09
N ALA A 379 22.25 17.96 38.15
CA ALA A 379 23.19 17.16 38.93
C ALA A 379 22.88 15.66 38.89
N TYR A 380 21.59 15.30 38.83
CA TYR A 380 21.12 13.91 38.77
C TYR A 380 20.02 13.77 37.72
N TYR A 381 19.75 12.52 37.33
CA TYR A 381 18.60 12.18 36.50
C TYR A 381 17.70 11.18 37.20
N THR A 382 16.43 11.18 36.83
CA THR A 382 15.47 10.11 37.14
C THR A 382 15.11 9.39 35.84
N GLU A 383 14.82 8.10 35.94
CA GLU A 383 14.38 7.27 34.82
C GLU A 383 13.15 6.47 35.25
N THR A 384 12.09 6.52 34.44
CA THR A 384 10.89 5.72 34.63
C THR A 384 10.62 4.91 33.37
N GLN A 385 10.68 3.58 33.47
CA GLN A 385 10.37 2.67 32.38
C GLN A 385 8.90 2.23 32.46
N ILE A 386 8.16 2.38 31.36
CA ILE A 386 6.71 2.16 31.29
C ILE A 386 6.43 1.13 30.20
N GLY A 387 5.81 0.01 30.58
CA GLY A 387 5.37 -1.01 29.62
C GLY A 387 6.48 -1.86 28.99
N VAL A 388 7.71 -1.83 29.52
CA VAL A 388 8.81 -2.69 29.06
C VAL A 388 8.44 -4.16 29.28
N PRO A 389 8.38 -4.99 28.22
CA PRO A 389 8.06 -6.41 28.38
C PRO A 389 9.10 -7.14 29.24
N ASP A 390 8.68 -8.14 30.02
CA ASP A 390 9.57 -8.88 30.94
C ASP A 390 10.77 -9.58 30.26
N PHE A 391 10.70 -9.80 28.94
CA PHE A 391 11.78 -10.38 28.12
C PHE A 391 12.66 -9.34 27.42
N VAL A 392 12.42 -8.05 27.66
CA VAL A 392 13.20 -6.92 27.16
C VAL A 392 13.92 -6.27 28.33
N THR A 393 15.20 -5.96 28.17
CA THR A 393 15.95 -5.16 29.14
C THR A 393 16.39 -3.86 28.47
N TYR A 394 15.85 -2.73 28.95
CA TYR A 394 16.32 -1.40 28.59
C TYR A 394 17.36 -0.93 29.62
N THR A 395 18.53 -0.50 29.15
CA THR A 395 19.60 0.02 30.00
C THR A 395 20.07 1.38 29.49
N THR A 396 19.98 2.42 30.33
CA THR A 396 20.68 3.68 30.06
C THR A 396 22.18 3.49 30.25
N THR A 397 22.95 3.72 29.20
CA THR A 397 24.42 3.54 29.18
C THR A 397 25.17 4.85 29.33
N GLY A 398 24.52 5.99 29.07
CA GLY A 398 25.11 7.31 29.29
C GLY A 398 24.07 8.43 29.20
N ILE A 399 24.30 9.51 29.94
CA ILE A 399 23.57 10.77 29.80
C ILE A 399 24.59 11.89 29.80
N SER A 400 24.56 12.74 28.78
CA SER A 400 25.51 13.85 28.67
C SER A 400 24.90 15.04 27.94
N ARG A 401 25.30 16.24 28.35
CA ARG A 401 24.93 17.46 27.64
C ARG A 401 25.79 17.61 26.40
N VAL A 402 25.15 17.67 25.23
CA VAL A 402 25.82 17.73 23.92
C VAL A 402 25.71 19.11 23.28
N SER A 403 24.80 19.95 23.75
CA SER A 403 24.68 21.36 23.34
C SER A 403 24.16 22.24 24.49
N ASP A 404 24.03 23.55 24.27
CA ASP A 404 23.43 24.47 25.24
C ASP A 404 22.00 24.07 25.62
N THR A 405 21.27 23.38 24.74
CA THR A 405 19.85 23.03 24.96
C THR A 405 19.55 21.54 24.93
N ASP A 406 20.50 20.69 24.52
CA ASP A 406 20.27 19.26 24.31
C ASP A 406 21.07 18.39 25.30
N ILE A 407 20.36 17.44 25.91
CA ILE A 407 20.92 16.29 26.61
C ILE A 407 20.76 15.07 25.72
N GLU A 408 21.88 14.39 25.41
CA GLU A 408 21.89 13.08 24.78
C GLU A 408 21.85 11.98 25.86
N VAL A 409 21.02 10.98 25.60
CA VAL A 409 20.90 9.76 26.38
C VAL A 409 21.28 8.59 25.49
N SER A 410 22.37 7.91 25.81
CA SER A 410 22.75 6.64 25.20
C SER A 410 22.10 5.48 25.96
N PHE A 411 21.64 4.46 25.24
CA PHE A 411 20.98 3.29 25.82
C PHE A 411 21.28 2.01 25.03
N SER A 412 20.95 0.87 25.64
CA SER A 412 20.89 -0.43 24.98
C SER A 412 19.57 -1.13 25.25
N ILE A 413 19.04 -1.82 24.24
CA ILE A 413 17.84 -2.66 24.34
C ILE A 413 18.26 -4.09 24.05
N GLU A 414 18.12 -4.97 25.03
CA GLU A 414 18.41 -6.41 24.92
C GLU A 414 17.12 -7.23 24.91
N VAL A 415 17.06 -8.23 24.04
CA VAL A 415 15.92 -9.15 23.93
C VAL A 415 16.35 -10.54 24.35
N SER A 416 15.65 -11.16 25.31
CA SER A 416 15.98 -12.51 25.77
C SER A 416 15.88 -13.55 24.65
N SER A 417 16.67 -14.63 24.75
CA SER A 417 16.63 -15.72 23.77
C SER A 417 15.32 -16.50 23.71
N THR A 418 14.44 -16.33 24.71
CA THR A 418 13.11 -16.95 24.77
C THR A 418 11.99 -15.96 24.47
N ALA A 419 12.31 -14.76 23.97
CA ALA A 419 11.32 -13.74 23.67
C ALA A 419 10.32 -14.23 22.60
N PRO A 420 9.02 -13.97 22.75
CA PRO A 420 8.06 -14.23 21.67
C PRO A 420 8.33 -13.27 20.51
N GLU A 421 8.20 -13.76 19.28
CA GLU A 421 8.30 -12.93 18.07
C GLU A 421 7.11 -11.97 17.97
N GLY A 422 7.33 -10.81 17.36
CA GLY A 422 6.29 -9.80 17.16
C GLY A 422 6.80 -8.39 17.40
N ILE A 423 5.88 -7.43 17.36
CA ILE A 423 6.17 -6.01 17.61
C ILE A 423 5.75 -5.63 19.03
N TYR A 424 6.62 -4.89 19.72
CA TYR A 424 6.40 -4.44 21.10
C TYR A 424 6.68 -2.95 21.23
N GLU A 425 5.89 -2.29 22.07
CA GLU A 425 6.00 -0.86 22.36
C GLU A 425 6.22 -0.64 23.86
N PHE A 426 7.07 0.32 24.21
CA PHE A 426 7.29 0.77 25.58
C PHE A 426 7.80 2.21 25.61
N GLN A 427 7.82 2.82 26.78
CA GLN A 427 8.32 4.18 26.97
C GLN A 427 9.37 4.26 28.07
N VAL A 428 10.30 5.20 27.93
CA VAL A 428 11.25 5.57 28.98
C VAL A 428 11.20 7.09 29.15
N GLU A 429 10.87 7.53 30.35
CA GLU A 429 10.78 8.93 30.72
C GLU A 429 11.99 9.33 31.58
N TYR A 430 12.64 10.43 31.19
CA TYR A 430 13.75 11.02 31.92
C TYR A 430 13.34 12.32 32.60
N GLY A 431 13.82 12.51 33.83
CA GLY A 431 13.75 13.78 34.55
C GLY A 431 15.13 14.23 34.95
N LEU A 432 15.30 15.53 35.23
CA LEU A 432 16.52 16.10 35.78
C LEU A 432 16.27 16.67 37.16
N LEU A 433 17.28 16.55 38.03
CA LEU A 433 17.27 17.10 39.38
C LEU A 433 18.50 17.98 39.61
N ASP A 434 18.35 19.01 40.42
CA ASP A 434 19.47 19.81 40.92
C ASP A 434 20.27 19.09 42.01
N SER A 435 21.33 19.74 42.52
CA SER A 435 22.17 19.18 43.59
C SER A 435 21.44 18.98 44.93
N GLU A 436 20.26 19.57 45.10
CA GLU A 436 19.41 19.45 46.29
C GLU A 436 18.28 18.43 46.10
N ASN A 437 18.21 17.77 44.94
CA ASN A 437 17.16 16.85 44.48
C ASN A 437 15.81 17.51 44.14
N ASN A 438 15.79 18.80 43.80
CA ASN A 438 14.59 19.43 43.27
C ASN A 438 14.45 19.16 41.76
N PRO A 439 13.24 18.86 41.25
CA PRO A 439 12.99 18.69 39.82
C PRO A 439 13.29 19.94 39.01
N LEU A 440 13.99 19.75 37.89
CA LEU A 440 14.32 20.77 36.91
C LEU A 440 13.35 20.65 35.73
N GLU A 441 12.32 21.50 35.73
CA GLU A 441 11.25 21.55 34.73
C GLU A 441 11.09 22.98 34.17
N PRO A 442 10.61 23.15 32.92
CA PRO A 442 10.13 22.11 32.01
C PRO A 442 11.24 21.47 31.18
N LEU A 443 11.14 20.16 30.97
CA LEU A 443 11.86 19.44 29.91
C LEU A 443 10.95 19.20 28.69
N THR A 444 11.55 19.09 27.51
CA THR A 444 10.83 18.78 26.26
C THR A 444 11.45 17.55 25.60
N ASN A 445 10.61 16.67 25.05
CA ASN A 445 11.02 15.40 24.42
C ASN A 445 11.74 14.41 25.36
N ASN A 446 11.55 14.55 26.67
CA ASN A 446 12.14 13.69 27.69
C ASN A 446 11.44 12.32 27.86
N ILE A 447 10.36 12.09 27.11
CA ILE A 447 9.67 10.79 27.02
C ILE A 447 10.04 10.15 25.69
N PHE A 448 10.83 9.07 25.74
CA PHE A 448 11.20 8.30 24.57
C PHE A 448 10.22 7.14 24.39
N SER A 449 9.53 7.11 23.25
CA SER A 449 8.67 5.98 22.86
C SER A 449 9.43 5.03 21.95
N PHE A 450 9.47 3.76 22.30
CA PHE A 450 10.17 2.72 21.55
C PHE A 450 9.18 1.76 20.92
N ARG A 451 9.46 1.38 19.68
CA ARG A 451 8.82 0.26 18.99
C ARG A 451 9.88 -0.69 18.44
N ILE A 452 9.89 -1.93 18.92
CA ILE A 452 10.86 -2.95 18.50
C ILE A 452 10.18 -4.13 17.81
N LYS A 453 10.83 -4.74 16.83
CA LYS A 453 10.44 -6.03 16.23
C LYS A 453 11.39 -7.13 16.70
N VAL A 454 10.86 -8.14 17.37
CA VAL A 454 11.60 -9.36 17.74
C VAL A 454 11.50 -10.37 16.61
N VAL A 455 12.65 -10.79 16.09
CA VAL A 455 12.79 -11.79 15.02
C VAL A 455 13.54 -13.04 15.52
N PRO A 456 13.43 -14.19 14.84
CA PRO A 456 14.02 -15.45 15.27
C PRO A 456 15.48 -15.40 15.74
#